data_AF-A0A924JIU2-F1
#
_entry.id   AF-A0A924JIU2-F1
#
_cell.length_a   1.000
_cell.length_b   1.000
_cell.length_c   1.000
_cell.angle_alpha   90.00
_cell.angle_beta   90.00
_cell.angle_gamma   90.00
#
_symmetry.space_group_name_H-M   'P 1'
#
loop_
_entity.id
_entity.type
_entity.pdbx_description
1 polymer ?
#
loop_
_entity_poly.entity_id
_entity_poly.type
_entity_poly.pdbx_seq_one_letter_code
_entity_poly.pdbx_strand_id
1 'polypeptide(L)' 'MTEPHRPRVKYVIGPDGSPLTIADLPAPGTKRWVIRRKAEVVAAVRGGLLSLEEACSRYTLTVDEFLSWQFSI' A
#
# COMPACT_ATOMS: atom_id res chain seq x y z
N MET A 1 -2.60 16.92 -21.04
CA MET A 1 -2.29 15.53 -20.63
C MET A 1 -2.98 15.30 -19.30
N THR A 2 -4.22 14.85 -19.32
CA THR A 2 -5.03 14.60 -18.11
C THR A 2 -4.82 13.14 -17.71
N GLU A 3 -4.05 12.91 -16.65
CA GLU A 3 -3.89 11.61 -16.03
C GLU A 3 -5.28 11.05 -15.67
N PRO A 4 -5.62 9.81 -16.04
CA PRO A 4 -6.88 9.22 -15.64
C PRO A 4 -6.86 9.05 -14.12
N HIS A 5 -7.53 9.95 -13.41
CA HIS A 5 -7.89 9.77 -12.00
C HIS A 5 -8.82 8.56 -11.92
N ARG A 6 -8.21 7.37 -11.88
CA ARG A 6 -8.89 6.12 -11.54
C ARG A 6 -9.56 6.37 -10.20
N PRO A 7 -10.86 6.07 -10.04
CA PRO A 7 -11.55 6.31 -8.79
C PRO A 7 -10.81 5.54 -7.70
N ARG A 8 -10.08 6.27 -6.84
CA ARG A 8 -9.37 5.67 -5.70
C ARG A 8 -10.45 5.01 -4.85
N VAL A 9 -10.36 3.70 -4.69
CA VAL A 9 -11.33 2.96 -3.86
C VAL A 9 -11.21 3.55 -2.46
N LYS A 10 -12.34 3.92 -1.83
CA LYS A 10 -12.33 4.60 -0.52
C LYS A 10 -11.80 3.70 0.61
N TYR A 11 -11.98 2.39 0.45
CA TYR A 11 -11.53 1.35 1.37
C TYR A 11 -11.38 0.03 0.60
N VAL A 12 -10.51 -0.86 1.06
CA VAL A 12 -10.34 -2.22 0.50
C VAL A 12 -10.42 -3.22 1.64
N ILE A 13 -10.72 -4.48 1.36
CA ILE A 13 -10.69 -5.50 2.41
C ILE A 13 -9.23 -5.89 2.64
N GLY A 14 -8.75 -5.63 3.85
CA GLY A 14 -7.41 -5.98 4.29
C GLY A 14 -7.22 -7.50 4.42
N PRO A 15 -5.97 -7.95 4.62
CA PRO A 15 -5.65 -9.37 4.73
C PRO A 15 -6.33 -10.06 5.93
N ASP A 16 -6.76 -9.28 6.93
CA ASP A 16 -7.45 -9.74 8.13
C ASP A 16 -8.99 -9.73 7.97
N GLY A 17 -9.52 -9.44 6.77
CA GLY A 17 -10.96 -9.31 6.52
C GLY A 17 -11.58 -7.98 6.98
N SER A 18 -10.79 -7.12 7.63
CA SER A 18 -11.22 -5.79 8.07
C SER A 18 -11.11 -4.74 6.95
N PRO A 19 -11.98 -3.71 6.92
CA PRO A 19 -11.87 -2.63 5.93
C PRO A 19 -10.60 -1.80 6.18
N LEU A 20 -9.66 -1.89 5.25
CA LEU A 20 -8.42 -1.14 5.20
C LEU A 20 -8.64 0.19 4.47
N THR A 21 -8.22 1.29 5.09
CA THR A 21 -8.33 2.65 4.53
C THR A 21 -6.97 3.32 4.45
N ILE A 22 -6.87 4.47 3.76
CA ILE A 22 -5.60 5.21 3.66
C ILE A 22 -5.13 5.69 5.05
N ALA A 23 -6.06 5.88 5.98
CA ALA A 23 -5.75 6.26 7.37
C ALA A 23 -5.18 5.10 8.19
N ASP A 24 -5.48 3.86 7.80
CA ASP A 24 -4.96 2.65 8.46
C ASP A 24 -3.54 2.30 7.98
N LEU A 25 -3.10 2.89 6.87
CA LEU A 25 -1.76 2.71 6.35
C LEU A 25 -0.69 3.27 7.31
N PRO A 26 0.50 2.64 7.34
CA PRO A 26 1.60 3.13 8.14
C PRO A 26 1.95 4.58 7.79
N ALA A 27 2.38 5.35 8.80
CA ALA A 27 2.80 6.72 8.57
C ALA A 27 4.03 6.77 7.64
N PRO A 28 4.20 7.83 6.82
CA PRO A 28 5.32 7.98 5.88
C PRO A 28 6.71 7.95 6.55
N GLY A 29 6.81 8.21 7.86
CA GLY A 29 8.06 8.11 8.62
C GLY A 29 8.40 6.71 9.16
N THR A 30 7.69 5.67 8.73
CA THR A 30 7.87 4.31 9.24
C THR A 30 9.20 3.72 8.76
N LYS A 31 10.16 3.60 9.68
CA LYS A 31 11.48 2.98 9.40
C LYS A 31 11.50 1.46 9.64
N ARG A 32 10.56 0.93 10.42
CA ARG A 32 10.50 -0.51 10.77
C ARG A 32 9.29 -1.17 10.13
N TRP A 33 9.56 -2.01 9.13
CA TRP A 33 8.58 -2.78 8.39
C TRP A 33 8.41 -4.18 8.98
N VAL A 34 7.30 -4.40 9.69
CA VAL A 34 6.88 -5.73 10.14
C VAL A 34 5.96 -6.38 9.09
N ILE A 35 5.83 -7.70 9.11
CA ILE A 35 5.02 -8.47 8.14
C ILE A 35 3.59 -7.89 8.02
N ARG A 36 2.94 -7.54 9.14
CA ARG A 36 1.60 -6.92 9.14
C ARG A 36 1.55 -5.59 8.36
N ARG A 37 2.49 -4.67 8.60
CA ARG A 37 2.56 -3.36 7.92
C ARG A 37 2.84 -3.49 6.43
N LYS A 38 3.72 -4.42 6.08
CA LYS A 38 3.98 -4.77 4.68
C LYS A 38 2.70 -5.29 4.02
N ALA A 39 1.97 -6.16 4.69
CA ALA A 39 0.71 -6.74 4.19
C ALA A 39 -0.40 -5.68 4.02
N GLU A 40 -0.48 -4.70 4.92
CA GLU A 40 -1.40 -3.55 4.80
C GLU A 40 -1.09 -2.73 3.54
N VAL A 41 0.18 -2.37 3.31
CA VAL A 41 0.58 -1.63 2.11
C VAL A 41 0.35 -2.45 0.83
N VAL A 42 0.69 -3.74 0.84
CA VAL A 42 0.45 -4.64 -0.29
C VAL A 42 -1.04 -4.78 -0.58
N ALA A 43 -1.89 -4.94 0.43
CA ALA A 43 -3.34 -5.04 0.27
C ALA A 43 -3.95 -3.73 -0.25
N ALA A 44 -3.49 -2.58 0.24
CA ALA A 44 -3.90 -1.28 -0.27
C ALA A 44 -3.52 -1.09 -1.74
N VAL A 45 -2.32 -1.50 -2.14
CA VAL A 45 -1.87 -1.40 -3.53
C VAL A 45 -2.63 -2.37 -4.44
N ARG A 46 -2.79 -3.63 -4.03
CA ARG A 46 -3.54 -4.63 -4.79
C ARG A 46 -5.03 -4.30 -4.90
N GLY A 47 -5.62 -3.72 -3.85
CA GLY A 47 -7.02 -3.32 -3.82
C GLY A 47 -7.31 -2.00 -4.53
N GLY A 48 -6.30 -1.30 -5.05
CA GLY A 48 -6.48 -0.03 -5.78
C GLY A 48 -6.78 1.17 -4.86
N LEU A 49 -6.49 1.05 -3.56
CA LEU A 49 -6.55 2.13 -2.57
C LEU A 49 -5.34 3.08 -2.74
N LEU A 50 -4.17 2.51 -3.02
CA LEU A 50 -2.90 3.20 -3.19
C LEU A 50 -2.24 2.75 -4.49
N SER A 51 -1.61 3.64 -5.24
CA SER A 51 -0.79 3.23 -6.39
C SER A 51 0.59 2.78 -5.93
N LEU A 52 1.22 1.87 -6.67
CA LEU A 52 2.60 1.46 -6.41
C LEU A 52 3.56 2.66 -6.36
N GLU A 53 3.41 3.59 -7.31
CA GLU A 53 4.23 4.81 -7.40
C GLU A 53 4.03 5.72 -6.18
N GLU A 54 2.77 5.87 -5.72
CA GLU A 54 2.44 6.60 -4.49
C GLU A 54 3.04 5.92 -3.25
N ALA A 55 3.02 4.59 -3.18
CA ALA A 55 3.64 3.84 -2.08
C ALA A 55 5.18 4.03 -2.07
N CYS A 56 5.80 3.89 -3.25
CA CYS A 56 7.22 4.12 -3.48
C CYS A 56 7.64 5.54 -3.07
N SER A 57 6.89 6.56 -3.50
CA SER A 57 7.13 7.96 -3.15
C SER A 57 6.92 8.23 -1.65
N ARG A 58 5.78 7.77 -1.09
CA ARG A 58 5.38 8.03 0.30
C ARG A 58 6.32 7.41 1.32
N TYR A 59 6.85 6.24 1.04
CA TYR A 59 7.70 5.49 1.96
C TYR A 59 9.17 5.44 1.54
N THR A 60 9.52 6.08 0.42
CA THR A 60 10.88 6.06 -0.14
C THR A 60 11.40 4.62 -0.32
N LEU A 61 10.50 3.71 -0.71
CA LEU A 61 10.79 2.30 -0.97
C LEU A 61 10.93 2.07 -2.47
N THR A 62 11.72 1.08 -2.89
CA THR A 62 11.82 0.73 -4.32
C THR A 62 10.71 -0.23 -4.73
N VAL A 63 10.40 -0.26 -6.04
CA VAL A 63 9.47 -1.25 -6.60
C VAL A 63 9.91 -2.68 -6.28
N ASP A 64 11.22 -2.94 -6.33
CA ASP A 64 11.80 -4.24 -5.98
C ASP A 64 11.54 -4.62 -4.51
N GLU A 65 11.72 -3.67 -3.59
CA GLU A 65 11.41 -3.88 -2.16
C GLU A 65 9.92 -4.22 -1.96
N PHE A 66 9.02 -3.51 -2.67
CA PHE A 66 7.59 -3.82 -2.63
C PHE A 66 7.28 -5.21 -3.19
N LEU A 67 7.91 -5.61 -4.31
CA LEU A 67 7.76 -6.95 -4.87
C LEU A 67 8.25 -8.02 -3.88
N SER A 68 9.40 -7.78 -3.24
CA SER A 68 9.90 -8.64 -2.17
C SER A 68 8.87 -8.82 -1.04
N TRP A 69 8.12 -7.77 -0.70
CA TRP A 69 7.03 -7.88 0.28
C TRP A 69 5.87 -8.71 -0.24
N GLN A 70 5.53 -8.63 -1.54
CA GLN A 70 4.49 -9.48 -2.12
C GLN A 70 4.88 -10.97 -2.13
N PHE A 71 6.16 -11.30 -2.32
CA PHE A 71 6.65 -12.68 -2.28
C PHE A 71 6.88 -13.22 -0.87
N SER A 72 7.10 -12.33 0.10
CA SER A 72 7.45 -12.70 1.48
C SER A 72 6.26 -12.75 2.45
N ILE A 73 5.05 -12.43 1.99
CA ILE A 73 3.80 -12.43 2.76
C ILE A 73 2.90 -13.57 2.35
#